data_AF-A0A3E2J9U3-F1
#
_entry.id   AF-A0A3E2J9U3-F1
#
_cell.length_a   1.000
_cell.length_b   1.000
_cell.length_c   1.000
_cell.angle_alpha   90.00
_cell.angle_beta   90.00
_cell.angle_gamma   90.00
#
_symmetry.space_group_name_H-M   'P 1'
#
loop_
_entity.id
_entity.type
_entity.pdbx_description
1 polymer ?
#
loop_
_entity_poly.entity_id
_entity_poly.type
_entity_poly.pdbx_seq_one_letter_code
_entity_poly.pdbx_strand_id
1 'polypeptide(L)'
;MKELFPAKQVLGYVFSLLLTTIALAVLFLEMPFAVAMTILLVTAFVQAGVQLVVFMHAGETEDKGAIYVNVYYGLIIALITVFGTLLAMVWDM
;
A
#
# COMPACT_ATOMS: atom_id res chain seq x y z
N MET A 1 -8.79 -2.56 -31.51
CA MET A 1 -9.35 -3.17 -30.28
C MET A 1 -8.28 -3.79 -29.38
N LYS A 2 -7.35 -4.62 -29.89
CA LYS A 2 -6.28 -5.24 -29.08
C LYS A 2 -5.31 -4.23 -28.43
N GLU A 3 -5.10 -3.07 -29.05
CA GLU A 3 -4.20 -2.01 -28.54
C GLU A 3 -4.85 -1.08 -27.49
N LEU A 4 -6.18 -1.12 -27.33
CA LEU A 4 -6.88 -0.33 -26.31
C LEU A 4 -7.16 -1.11 -25.02
N PHE A 5 -6.79 -2.39 -24.96
CA PHE A 5 -7.07 -3.20 -23.78
C PHE A 5 -6.01 -2.93 -22.69
N PRO A 6 -6.40 -2.42 -21.51
CA PRO A 6 -5.48 -2.04 -20.45
C PRO A 6 -4.98 -3.27 -19.67
N ALA A 7 -4.21 -4.14 -20.34
CA ALA A 7 -3.78 -5.42 -19.80
C ALA A 7 -2.97 -5.29 -18.50
N LYS A 8 -2.13 -4.25 -18.38
CA LYS A 8 -1.35 -3.96 -17.18
C LYS A 8 -2.25 -3.66 -15.98
N GLN A 9 -3.28 -2.85 -16.18
CA GLN A 9 -4.21 -2.42 -15.14
C GLN A 9 -5.13 -3.57 -14.72
N VAL A 10 -5.57 -4.41 -15.66
CA VAL A 10 -6.35 -5.62 -15.36
C VAL A 10 -5.51 -6.60 -14.52
N LEU A 11 -4.24 -6.81 -14.87
CA LEU A 11 -3.35 -7.66 -14.08
C LEU A 11 -3.10 -7.09 -12.68
N GLY A 12 -2.87 -5.78 -12.58
CA GLY A 12 -2.75 -5.07 -11.31
C GLY A 12 -3.99 -5.23 -10.44
N TYR A 13 -5.17 -5.14 -11.04
CA TYR A 13 -6.45 -5.32 -10.35
C TYR A 13 -6.61 -6.75 -9.81
N VAL A 14 -6.33 -7.76 -10.63
CA VAL A 14 -6.39 -9.17 -10.20
C VAL A 14 -5.40 -9.43 -9.05
N PHE A 15 -4.19 -8.89 -9.15
CA PHE A 15 -3.19 -9.03 -8.09
C PHE A 15 -3.63 -8.32 -6.79
N SER A 16 -4.24 -7.14 -6.90
CA SER A 16 -4.83 -6.44 -5.76
C SER A 16 -5.94 -7.27 -5.09
N LEU A 17 -6.84 -7.88 -5.86
CA LEU A 17 -7.87 -8.77 -5.32
C LEU A 17 -7.26 -9.94 -4.56
N LEU A 18 -6.23 -10.59 -5.13
CA LEU A 18 -5.55 -11.71 -4.49
C LEU A 18 -4.92 -11.31 -3.15
N LEU A 19 -4.20 -10.18 -3.09
CA LEU A 19 -3.61 -9.68 -1.84
C LEU A 19 -4.68 -9.37 -0.79
N THR A 20 -5.80 -8.77 -1.21
CA THR A 20 -6.92 -8.49 -0.31
C THR A 20 -7.57 -9.77 0.21
N THR A 21 -7.75 -10.78 -0.63
CA THR A 21 -8.26 -12.09 -0.19
C THR A 21 -7.32 -12.77 0.80
N ILE A 22 -6.00 -12.70 0.58
CA ILE A 22 -5.00 -13.23 1.53
C ILE A 22 -5.08 -12.51 2.88
N ALA A 23 -5.19 -11.17 2.86
CA ALA A 23 -5.36 -10.38 4.08
C ALA A 23 -6.67 -10.73 4.81
N LEU A 24 -7.77 -10.91 4.08
CA LEU A 24 -9.06 -11.31 4.65
C LEU A 24 -9.05 -12.72 5.24
N ALA A 25 -8.23 -13.63 4.69
CA ALA A 25 -8.12 -14.99 5.20
C ALA A 25 -7.64 -15.02 6.67
N VAL A 26 -6.89 -14.01 7.11
CA VAL A 26 -6.47 -13.84 8.52
C VAL A 26 -7.65 -13.80 9.49
N LEU A 27 -8.83 -13.34 9.05
CA LEU A 27 -10.03 -13.29 9.89
C LEU A 27 -10.71 -14.65 10.07
N PHE A 28 -10.48 -15.59 9.16
CA PHE A 28 -11.14 -16.90 9.14
C PHE A 28 -10.22 -18.04 9.59
N LEU A 29 -8.91 -17.84 9.47
CA LEU A 29 -7.90 -18.79 9.88
C LEU A 29 -7.43 -18.42 11.29
N GLU A 30 -7.69 -19.30 12.25
CA GLU A 30 -7.15 -19.17 13.61
C GLU A 30 -5.62 -19.31 13.55
N MET A 31 -4.93 -18.18 13.67
CA MET A 31 -3.47 -18.11 13.60
C MET A 31 -2.89 -17.28 14.74
N PRO A 32 -1.64 -17.54 15.15
CA PRO A 32 -0.97 -16.73 16.17
C PRO A 32 -0.87 -15.27 15.75
N PHE A 33 -1.00 -14.35 16.73
CA PHE A 33 -0.98 -12.90 16.49
C PHE A 33 0.20 -12.44 15.63
N ALA A 34 1.42 -12.93 15.90
CA ALA A 34 2.60 -12.57 15.15
C ALA A 34 2.50 -12.93 13.65
N VAL A 35 1.90 -14.08 13.34
CA VAL A 35 1.70 -14.55 11.97
C VAL A 35 0.64 -13.71 11.27
N ALA A 36 -0.52 -13.50 11.93
CA ALA A 36 -1.59 -12.63 11.44
C ALA A 36 -1.07 -11.24 11.09
N MET A 37 -0.39 -10.59 12.04
CA MET A 37 0.13 -9.24 11.85
C MET A 37 1.18 -9.16 10.75
N THR A 38 2.03 -10.18 10.62
CA THR A 38 3.02 -10.22 9.54
C THR A 38 2.33 -10.30 8.18
N ILE A 39 1.32 -11.17 8.03
CA ILE A 39 0.54 -11.27 6.78
C ILE A 39 -0.14 -9.92 6.46
N LEU A 40 -0.81 -9.31 7.44
CA LEU A 40 -1.50 -8.03 7.26
C LEU A 40 -0.53 -6.91 6.85
N LEU A 41 0.60 -6.77 7.54
CA LEU A 41 1.58 -5.72 7.23
C LEU A 41 2.22 -5.94 5.85
N VAL A 42 2.67 -7.16 5.55
CA VAL A 42 3.29 -7.47 4.26
C VAL A 42 2.30 -7.23 3.12
N THR A 43 1.07 -7.76 3.23
CA THR A 43 0.05 -7.55 2.18
C THR A 43 -0.31 -6.07 2.02
N ALA A 44 -0.37 -5.29 3.10
CA ALA A 44 -0.62 -3.85 3.04
C ALA A 44 0.49 -3.08 2.32
N PHE A 45 1.77 -3.32 2.65
CA PHE A 45 2.88 -2.64 1.99
C PHE A 45 3.01 -3.04 0.52
N VAL A 46 2.81 -4.33 0.19
CA VAL A 46 2.80 -4.77 -1.20
C VAL A 46 1.63 -4.13 -1.96
N GLN A 47 0.44 -4.03 -1.37
CA GLN A 47 -0.69 -3.33 -1.98
C GLN A 47 -0.40 -1.86 -2.25
N ALA A 48 0.20 -1.14 -1.29
CA ALA A 48 0.61 0.24 -1.49
C ALA A 48 1.59 0.37 -2.68
N GLY A 49 2.53 -0.57 -2.80
CA GLY A 49 3.45 -0.64 -3.94
C GLY A 49 2.76 -0.86 -5.29
N VAL A 50 1.78 -1.78 -5.34
CA VAL A 50 0.98 -2.05 -6.56
C VAL A 50 0.23 -0.79 -6.99
N GLN A 51 -0.36 -0.06 -6.03
CA GLN A 51 -1.03 1.20 -6.33
C GLN A 51 -0.09 2.26 -6.88
N LEU A 52 1.08 2.42 -6.26
CA LEU A 52 2.08 3.38 -6.70
C LEU A 52 2.62 3.07 -8.10
N VAL A 53 2.91 1.81 -8.40
CA VAL A 53 3.59 1.42 -9.64
C VAL A 53 2.61 1.19 -10.79
N VAL A 54 1.52 0.45 -10.55
CA VAL A 54 0.63 -0.03 -11.61
C VAL A 54 -0.52 0.93 -11.88
N PHE A 55 -1.07 1.57 -10.84
CA PHE A 55 -2.25 2.43 -11.00
C PHE A 55 -1.88 3.90 -11.13
N MET A 56 -0.93 4.38 -10.33
CA MET A 56 -0.46 5.76 -10.42
C MET A 56 0.53 5.98 -11.57
N HIS A 57 1.01 4.92 -12.24
CA HIS A 57 1.99 4.98 -13.34
C HIS A 57 3.20 5.88 -12.99
N ALA A 58 3.61 5.89 -11.72
CA ALA A 58 4.51 6.91 -11.17
C ALA A 58 5.89 6.98 -11.87
N GLY A 59 6.30 5.92 -12.57
CA GLY A 59 7.55 5.86 -13.32
C GLY A 59 7.43 6.06 -14.83
N GLU A 60 6.22 6.09 -15.40
CA GLU A 60 5.98 6.13 -16.85
C GLU A 60 5.76 7.55 -17.40
N THR A 61 5.71 8.57 -16.53
CA THR A 61 5.51 9.98 -16.90
C THR A 61 6.83 10.76 -16.93
N GLU A 62 6.90 11.81 -17.75
CA GLU A 62 8.07 12.72 -17.80
C GLU A 62 8.39 13.33 -16.42
N ASP A 63 7.35 13.63 -15.64
CA ASP A 63 7.44 14.20 -14.29
C ASP A 63 7.58 13.16 -13.17
N LYS A 64 8.04 11.95 -13.45
CA LYS A 64 8.21 10.87 -12.46
C LYS A 64 8.91 11.34 -11.17
N GLY A 65 9.94 12.17 -11.29
CA GLY A 65 10.66 12.72 -10.15
C GLY A 65 9.76 13.54 -9.21
N ALA A 66 8.91 14.40 -9.76
CA ALA A 66 7.97 15.20 -8.98
C ALA A 66 6.90 14.33 -8.30
N ILE A 67 6.41 13.28 -8.98
CA ILE A 67 5.44 12.34 -8.41
C ILE A 67 6.04 11.62 -7.21
N TYR A 68 7.24 11.04 -7.34
CA TYR A 68 7.88 10.36 -6.22
C TYR A 68 8.16 11.31 -5.05
N VAL A 69 8.66 12.52 -5.33
CA VAL A 69 8.90 13.53 -4.28
C VAL A 69 7.60 13.87 -3.53
N ASN A 70 6.49 14.08 -4.23
CA ASN A 70 5.19 14.34 -3.59
C ASN A 70 4.69 13.17 -2.74
N VAL A 71 4.85 11.93 -3.22
CA VAL A 71 4.48 10.74 -2.45
C VAL A 71 5.34 10.61 -1.19
N TYR A 72 6.66 10.77 -1.31
CA TYR A 72 7.55 10.74 -0.15
C TYR A 72 7.24 11.86 0.85
N TYR A 73 6.99 13.07 0.35
CA TYR A 73 6.59 14.20 1.17
C TYR A 73 5.29 13.90 1.93
N GLY A 74 4.26 13.39 1.25
CA GLY A 74 3.00 12.99 1.87
C GLY A 74 3.17 11.86 2.90
N LEU A 75 4.02 10.87 2.61
CA LEU A 75 4.34 9.78 3.53
C LEU A 75 5.04 10.30 4.80
N ILE A 76 5.99 11.21 4.66
CA ILE A 76 6.70 11.82 5.80
C ILE A 76 5.70 12.59 6.68
N ILE A 77 4.82 13.40 6.08
CA ILE A 77 3.78 14.10 6.82
C ILE A 77 2.91 13.09 7.58
N ALA A 78 2.42 12.04 6.91
CA ALA A 78 1.58 11.03 7.54
C ALA A 78 2.28 10.35 8.72
N LEU A 79 3.56 9.99 8.58
CA LEU A 79 4.34 9.37 9.65
C LEU A 79 4.58 10.33 10.83
N ILE A 80 4.96 11.59 10.55
CA ILE A 80 5.15 12.60 11.60
C ILE A 80 3.84 12.87 12.32
N THR A 81 2.72 12.96 11.61
CA THR A 81 1.41 13.17 12.23
C THR A 81 1.02 11.98 13.09
N VAL A 82 1.05 10.75 12.57
CA VAL A 82 0.64 9.56 13.32
C VAL A 82 1.54 9.33 14.52
N PHE A 83 2.86 9.29 14.34
CA PHE A 83 3.79 9.03 15.44
C PHE A 83 3.90 10.21 16.40
N GLY A 84 3.87 11.45 15.90
CA GLY A 84 3.87 12.64 16.75
C GLY A 84 2.64 12.70 17.64
N THR A 85 1.45 12.39 17.11
CA THR A 85 0.23 12.32 17.92
C THR A 85 0.27 11.17 18.92
N LEU A 86 0.68 9.97 18.50
CA LEU A 86 0.82 8.83 19.41
C LEU A 86 1.82 9.14 20.55
N LEU A 87 2.95 9.76 20.22
CA LEU A 87 3.95 10.18 21.19
C LEU A 87 3.35 11.20 22.16
N ALA A 88 2.69 12.25 21.67
CA ALA A 88 2.08 13.27 22.50
C ALA A 88 1.01 12.71 23.45
N MET A 89 0.24 11.71 23.01
CA MET A 89 -0.74 11.04 23.88
C MET A 89 -0.06 10.20 24.96
N VAL A 90 1.07 9.55 24.67
CA VAL A 90 1.77 8.66 25.61
C VAL A 90 2.77 9.39 26.51
N TRP A 91 3.25 10.58 26.12
CA TRP A 91 4.39 11.28 26.76
C TRP A 91 4.19 11.61 28.25
N ASP A 92 2.94 11.74 28.70
CA ASP A 92 2.60 12.10 30.09
C ASP A 92 1.46 11.24 30.65
N MET A 93 1.19 10.09 30.02
CA MET A 93 0.35 9.02 30.59
C MET A 93 1.22 7.99 31.35
#